data_AF-A0A3N5JF07-F1
#
_entry.id   AF-A0A3N5JF07-F1
#
_cell.length_a   1.000
_cell.length_b   1.000
_cell.length_c   1.000
_cell.angle_alpha   90.00
_cell.angle_beta   90.00
_cell.angle_gamma   90.00
#
_symmetry.space_group_name_H-M   'P 1'
#
loop_
_entity.id
_entity.type
_entity.pdbx_description
1 polymer ?
#
loop_
_entity_poly.entity_id
_entity_poly.type
_entity_poly.pdbx_seq_one_letter_code
_entity_poly.pdbx_strand_id
1 'polypeptide(L)' 'MADGLILATDGKRTLYLIEPDPSGFKPLASSELPAEAGTNSEGIAARIGGSTQSWAPIALADGKLLIRD' A
#
# COMPACT_ATOMS: atom_id res chain seq x y z
N MET A 1 0.28 3.73 -16.97
CA MET A 1 -0.96 4.55 -17.04
C MET A 1 -1.52 4.58 -15.63
N ALA A 2 -1.26 5.66 -14.88
CA ALA A 2 -1.68 5.86 -13.49
C ALA A 2 -1.81 7.36 -13.15
N ASP A 3 -1.90 8.19 -14.19
CA ASP A 3 -1.86 9.64 -14.03
C ASP A 3 -3.16 10.12 -13.37
N GLY A 4 -3.03 11.00 -12.37
CA GLY A 4 -4.14 11.47 -11.56
C GLY A 4 -4.76 10.46 -10.59
N LEU A 5 -4.20 9.26 -10.42
CA LEU A 5 -4.68 8.26 -9.45
C LEU A 5 -3.86 8.28 -8.15
N ILE A 6 -4.49 7.90 -7.04
CA ILE A 6 -3.85 7.84 -5.72
C ILE A 6 -3.56 6.39 -5.35
N LEU A 7 -2.36 6.14 -4.82
CA LEU A 7 -1.97 4.89 -4.16
C LEU A 7 -2.01 5.11 -2.64
N ALA A 8 -2.81 4.31 -1.93
CA ALA A 8 -2.94 4.39 -0.48
C ALA A 8 -3.13 3.01 0.15
N THR A 9 -2.80 2.88 1.44
CA THR A 9 -3.04 1.66 2.23
C THR A 9 -4.07 1.91 3.33
N ASP A 10 -4.78 0.86 3.75
CA ASP A 10 -5.59 0.87 4.99
C ASP A 10 -4.74 0.86 6.28
N GLY A 11 -3.41 0.85 6.15
CA GLY A 11 -2.47 0.75 7.27
C GLY A 11 -2.38 -0.65 7.87
N LYS A 12 -3.02 -1.65 7.23
CA LYS A 12 -3.00 -3.05 7.66
C LYS A 12 -2.44 -3.92 6.55
N ARG A 13 -3.28 -4.34 5.61
CA ARG A 13 -3.00 -5.40 4.65
C ARG A 13 -3.46 -5.08 3.24
N THR A 14 -4.13 -3.97 3.03
CA THR A 14 -4.70 -3.65 1.73
C THR A 14 -4.01 -2.43 1.15
N LEU A 15 -3.59 -2.56 -0.10
CA LEU A 15 -3.20 -1.44 -0.95
C LEU A 15 -4.33 -1.16 -1.94
N TYR A 16 -4.67 0.11 -2.12
CA TYR A 16 -5.71 0.58 -3.02
C TYR A 16 -5.12 1.48 -4.10
N LEU A 17 -5.65 1.35 -5.31
CA LEU A 17 -5.59 2.37 -6.35
C LEU A 17 -6.92 3.11 -6.36
N ILE A 18 -6.88 4.42 -6.21
CA ILE A 18 -8.06 5.26 -5.95
C ILE A 18 -8.17 6.33 -7.03
N GLU A 19 -9.39 6.54 -7.53
CA GLU A 19 -9.73 7.72 -8.32
C GLU A 19 -10.13 8.86 -7.35
N PRO A 20 -9.49 10.03 -7.41
CA PRO A 20 -9.89 11.17 -6.60
C PRO A 20 -11.27 11.67 -7.06
N ASP A 21 -12.25 11.58 -6.17
CA ASP A 21 -13.63 12.01 -6.43
C ASP A 21 -14.16 12.84 -5.24
N PRO A 22 -14.75 14.03 -5.48
CA PRO A 22 -15.28 14.88 -4.42
C PRO A 22 -16.47 14.27 -3.66
N SER A 23 -17.14 13.25 -4.23
CA SER A 23 -18.24 12.53 -3.58
C SER A 23 -17.77 11.53 -2.53
N GLY A 24 -16.48 11.13 -2.57
CA GLY A 24 -15.87 10.29 -1.56
C GLY A 24 -14.91 9.24 -2.10
N PHE A 25 -14.64 8.23 -1.28
CA PHE A 25 -13.66 7.18 -1.57
C PHE A 25 -14.13 6.27 -2.71
N LYS A 26 -13.30 6.16 -3.77
CA LYS A 26 -13.60 5.38 -4.98
C LYS A 26 -12.40 4.47 -5.38
N PRO A 27 -12.33 3.23 -4.87
CA PRO A 27 -11.25 2.31 -5.21
C PRO A 27 -11.48 1.71 -6.60
N LEU A 28 -10.46 1.79 -7.46
CA LEU A 28 -10.44 1.17 -8.79
C LEU A 28 -9.90 -0.25 -8.75
N ALA A 29 -8.93 -0.50 -7.88
CA ALA A 29 -8.34 -1.82 -7.67
C ALA A 29 -7.79 -1.93 -6.24
N SER A 30 -7.66 -3.17 -5.77
CA SER A 30 -6.99 -3.47 -4.51
C SER A 30 -6.09 -4.70 -4.64
N SER A 31 -5.10 -4.77 -3.75
CA SER A 31 -4.23 -5.93 -3.61
C SER A 31 -3.91 -6.15 -2.14
N GLU A 32 -3.78 -7.41 -1.75
CA GLU A 32 -3.23 -7.74 -0.44
C GLU A 32 -1.72 -7.51 -0.44
N LEU A 33 -1.26 -6.68 0.49
CA LEU A 33 0.16 -6.60 0.81
C LEU A 33 0.59 -7.91 1.48
N PRO A 34 1.78 -8.45 1.15
CA PRO A 34 2.35 -9.57 1.88
C PRO A 34 2.30 -9.30 3.38
N ALA A 35 1.86 -10.30 4.15
CA ALA A 35 1.82 -10.21 5.60
C ALA A 35 3.21 -9.89 6.16
N GLU A 36 3.23 -9.23 7.31
CA GLU A 36 4.40 -8.76 8.05
C GLU A 36 5.69 -9.51 7.69
N ALA A 37 6.74 -8.77 7.30
CA ALA A 37 8.09 -9.30 7.19
C ALA A 37 8.68 -9.62 8.59
N GLY A 38 7.92 -10.29 9.46
CA GLY A 38 8.36 -10.89 10.71
C GLY A 38 9.09 -9.96 11.68
N THR A 39 9.00 -8.64 11.53
CA THR A 39 9.65 -7.76 12.48
C THR A 39 8.74 -7.72 13.70
N ASN A 40 9.10 -8.46 14.75
CA ASN A 40 8.66 -8.18 16.12
C ASN A 40 9.30 -6.84 16.54
N SER A 41 8.97 -5.78 15.79
CA SER A 41 9.59 -4.47 15.90
C SER A 41 9.21 -3.92 17.26
N GLU A 42 10.20 -3.74 18.14
CA GLU A 42 10.02 -3.07 19.42
C GLU A 42 10.37 -1.58 19.31
N GLY A 43 10.01 -0.81 20.34
CA GLY A 43 10.42 0.58 20.46
C GLY A 43 9.85 1.50 19.35
N ILE A 44 10.71 2.35 18.78
CA ILE A 44 10.31 3.38 17.81
C ILE A 44 9.79 2.75 16.52
N ALA A 45 10.35 1.61 16.12
CA ALA A 45 9.92 0.90 14.91
C ALA A 45 8.46 0.41 15.01
N ALA A 46 8.03 -0.05 16.19
CA ALA A 46 6.64 -0.39 16.47
C ALA A 46 5.68 0.81 16.34
N ARG A 47 6.17 2.01 16.67
CA ARG A 47 5.37 3.24 16.72
C ARG A 47 5.28 3.98 15.39
N ILE A 48 6.31 3.85 14.55
CA ILE A 48 6.42 4.62 13.29
C ILE A 48 6.16 3.75 12.06
N GLY A 49 6.50 2.46 12.10
CA GLY A 49 6.43 1.57 10.93
C GLY A 49 5.13 0.76 10.79
N GLY A 50 4.29 0.70 11.83
CA GLY A 50 3.16 -0.22 11.89
C GLY A 50 3.59 -1.70 11.83
N SER A 51 2.60 -2.60 11.76
CA SER A 51 2.82 -4.05 11.58
C SER A 51 3.49 -4.38 10.23
N THR A 52 3.19 -3.59 9.20
CA THR A 52 3.54 -3.89 7.81
C THR A 52 4.61 -2.92 7.32
N GLN A 53 5.88 -3.21 7.63
CA GLN A 53 7.04 -2.44 7.16
C GLN A 53 7.44 -2.85 5.73
N SER A 54 6.58 -2.60 4.76
CA SER A 54 6.90 -2.85 3.35
C SER A 54 7.65 -1.64 2.76
N TRP A 55 8.99 -1.70 2.78
CA TRP A 55 9.86 -0.71 2.13
C TRP A 55 10.25 -1.08 0.70
N ALA A 56 9.70 -2.17 0.18
CA ALA A 56 9.89 -2.64 -1.18
C ALA A 56 9.50 -1.54 -2.19
N PRO A 57 10.28 -1.31 -3.27
CA PRO A 57 9.82 -0.51 -4.40
C PRO A 57 8.49 -1.02 -4.94
N ILE A 58 7.48 -0.16 -4.91
CA ILE A 58 6.16 -0.41 -5.48
C ILE A 58 6.07 0.30 -6.82
N ALA A 59 5.72 -0.44 -7.87
CA ALA A 59 5.48 0.13 -9.19
C ALA A 59 4.17 -0.39 -9.77
N LEU A 60 3.45 0.50 -10.46
CA LEU A 60 2.27 0.13 -11.25
C LEU A 60 2.67 0.11 -12.72
N ALA A 61 2.79 -1.09 -13.31
CA ALA A 61 3.13 -1.29 -14.72
C ALA A 61 2.01 -2.09 -15.39
N ASP A 62 1.45 -1.58 -16.49
CA ASP A 62 0.39 -2.23 -17.25
C ASP A 62 -0.81 -2.71 -16.40
N GLY A 63 -1.22 -1.91 -15.42
CA GLY A 63 -2.33 -2.23 -14.50
C GLY A 63 -2.02 -3.32 -13.48
N LYS A 64 -0.77 -3.78 -13.40
CA LYS A 64 -0.30 -4.76 -12.42
C LYS A 64 0.59 -4.09 -11.38
N LEU A 65 0.31 -4.43 -10.13
CA LEU A 65 1.15 -4.02 -9.00
C LEU A 65 2.37 -4.93 -8.95
N LEU A 66 3.55 -4.34 -9.08
CA LEU A 66 4.84 -5.00 -8.88
C LEU A 66 5.38 -4.57 -7.52
N ILE A 67 5.64 -5.56 -6.66
CA ILE A 67 6.34 -5.39 -5.39
C ILE A 67 7.67 -6.14 -5.54
N ARG A 68 8.79 -5.44 -5.36
CA ARG A 68 10.13 -6.05 -5.42
C ARG A 68 10.78 -5.96 -4.03
N ASP A 69 11.10 -7.11 -3.45
CA ASP A 69 11.95 -7.21 -2.25
C ASP A 69 13.40 -6.80 -2.57
#